data_AF-A0A4U9HL26-F1
#
_entry.id   AF-A0A4U9HL26-F1
#
_cell.length_a   1.000
_cell.length_b   1.000
_cell.length_c   1.000
_cell.angle_alpha   90.00
_cell.angle_beta   90.00
_cell.angle_gamma   90.00
#
_symmetry.space_group_name_H-M   'P 1'
#
loop_
_entity.id
_entity.type
_entity.pdbx_description
1 polymer ?
#
loop_
_entity_poly.entity_id
_entity_poly.type
_entity_poly.pdbx_seq_one_letter_code
_entity_poly.pdbx_strand_id
1 'polypeptide(L)'
;MLGQIGLPGGGFGFSYHYSSGGSPTAKGGIVAGISAGNAPRNSPTPIPVARIADCLANPGKTIQFNGADVTYPEVKMVYVAGGNTFHQHQDTNNLIKAWQHPDTIVVNEPYWTATAKYADIVLPATTSYERNDLEMGGDYSQLYVFPMHQCVPPQHEARNDFDIFAAMAAKLGVQDAFTEGKTKPSG
;
A
#
# COMPACT_ATOMS: atom_id res chain seq x y z
N MET A 1 13.35 23.35 17.43
CA MET A 1 13.50 22.24 18.40
C MET A 1 14.23 22.82 19.63
N LEU A 2 13.60 22.87 20.81
CA LEU A 2 14.11 23.63 21.98
C LEU A 2 15.19 22.90 22.82
N GLY A 3 15.87 21.90 22.26
CA GLY A 3 17.03 21.27 22.92
C GLY A 3 16.74 20.44 24.17
N GLN A 4 15.50 20.00 24.39
CA GLN A 4 15.10 19.26 25.61
C GLN A 4 15.22 17.73 25.51
N ILE A 5 15.98 17.21 24.54
CA ILE A 5 16.18 15.76 24.40
C ILE A 5 16.99 15.24 25.59
N GLY A 6 16.45 14.27 26.34
CA GLY A 6 17.13 13.58 27.44
C GLY A 6 16.83 14.11 28.85
N LEU A 7 16.01 15.16 28.99
CA LEU A 7 15.52 15.61 30.29
C LEU A 7 14.20 14.91 30.64
N PRO A 8 13.93 14.57 31.92
CA PRO A 8 12.63 14.06 32.34
C PRO A 8 11.50 15.02 31.93
N GLY A 9 10.52 14.54 31.17
CA GLY A 9 9.42 15.36 30.62
C GLY A 9 9.78 16.20 29.39
N GLY A 10 11.05 16.18 28.95
CA GLY A 10 11.53 16.80 27.73
C GLY A 10 11.59 15.80 26.57
N GLY A 11 11.02 16.16 25.42
CA GLY A 11 10.99 15.30 24.24
C GLY A 11 10.18 15.93 23.10
N PHE A 12 10.08 15.21 22.00
CA PHE A 12 9.14 15.51 20.92
C PHE A 12 8.29 14.27 20.67
N GLY A 13 7.00 14.46 20.45
CA GLY A 13 6.09 13.39 20.05
C GLY A 13 5.47 13.72 18.71
N PHE A 14 5.16 12.68 17.94
CA PHE A 14 4.43 12.78 16.69
C PHE A 14 3.00 12.27 16.89
N SER A 15 2.15 12.59 15.91
CA SER A 15 0.85 11.92 15.75
C SER A 15 -0.20 12.16 16.84
N TYR A 16 -0.03 13.18 17.70
CA TYR A 16 -1.04 13.58 18.69
C TYR A 16 -2.40 13.85 18.05
N HIS A 17 -2.44 14.67 16.99
CA HIS A 17 -3.70 15.12 16.39
C HIS A 17 -4.33 14.13 15.39
N TYR A 18 -3.54 13.42 14.57
CA TYR A 18 -4.10 12.56 13.52
C TYR A 18 -4.28 11.09 13.94
N SER A 19 -3.50 10.60 14.91
CA SER A 19 -3.56 9.20 15.36
C SER A 19 -3.97 9.04 16.83
N SER A 20 -4.32 10.13 17.52
CA SER A 20 -4.59 10.12 18.97
C SER A 20 -3.38 9.75 19.83
N GLY A 21 -2.17 10.09 19.38
CA GLY A 21 -0.94 9.88 20.16
C GLY A 21 -1.09 10.47 21.58
N GLY A 22 -0.67 9.73 22.61
CA GLY A 22 -0.81 10.14 24.02
C GLY A 22 -2.20 9.98 24.62
N SER A 23 -3.21 9.54 23.87
CA SER A 23 -4.53 9.19 24.42
C SER A 23 -4.51 7.77 25.02
N PRO A 24 -5.32 7.48 26.06
CA PRO A 24 -5.46 6.12 26.57
C PRO A 24 -5.97 5.15 25.50
N THR A 25 -5.31 4.00 25.37
CA THR A 25 -5.75 2.91 24.47
C THR A 25 -6.91 2.14 25.07
N ALA A 26 -7.95 1.91 24.26
CA ALA A 26 -9.11 1.12 24.62
C ALA A 26 -8.74 -0.36 24.83
N LYS A 27 -9.49 -1.06 25.68
CA LYS A 27 -9.37 -2.52 25.89
C LYS A 27 -10.38 -3.32 25.04
N GLY A 28 -10.91 -2.71 23.99
CA GLY A 28 -11.96 -3.27 23.13
C GLY A 28 -11.44 -4.25 22.08
N GLY A 29 -12.35 -4.79 21.28
CA GLY A 29 -12.01 -5.63 20.12
C GLY A 29 -11.35 -4.81 19.01
N ILE A 30 -10.42 -5.44 18.29
CA ILE A 30 -9.74 -4.84 17.14
C ILE A 30 -10.37 -5.38 15.87
N VAL A 31 -10.74 -4.50 14.93
CA VAL A 31 -11.17 -4.90 13.59
C VAL A 31 -9.97 -5.52 12.88
N ALA A 32 -10.08 -6.80 12.50
CA ALA A 32 -9.03 -7.50 11.78
C ALA A 32 -9.07 -7.15 10.29
N GLY A 33 -7.90 -6.92 9.69
CA GLY A 33 -7.77 -6.74 8.26
C GLY A 33 -7.81 -8.05 7.47
N ILE A 34 -7.71 -7.93 6.14
CA ILE A 34 -7.51 -9.08 5.26
C ILE A 34 -6.08 -9.61 5.45
N SER A 35 -5.94 -10.93 5.57
CA SER A 35 -4.64 -11.59 5.66
C SER A 35 -3.83 -11.33 4.38
N ALA A 36 -2.59 -10.87 4.52
CA ALA A 36 -1.65 -10.80 3.39
C ALA A 36 -1.15 -12.18 2.94
N GLY A 37 -1.57 -13.25 3.63
CA GLY A 37 -1.06 -14.60 3.42
C GLY A 37 0.40 -14.75 3.82
N ASN A 38 1.00 -15.88 3.43
CA ASN A 38 2.44 -16.09 3.55
C ASN A 38 3.11 -15.77 2.21
N ALA A 39 4.14 -14.93 2.23
CA ALA A 39 4.98 -14.72 1.06
C ALA A 39 5.60 -16.06 0.60
N PRO A 40 5.81 -16.25 -0.71
CA PRO A 40 6.53 -17.41 -1.23
C PRO A 40 7.89 -17.58 -0.53
N ARG A 41 8.32 -18.83 -0.26
CA ARG A 41 9.59 -19.12 0.43
C ARG A 41 10.83 -18.50 -0.25
N ASN A 42 10.74 -18.21 -1.54
CA ASN A 42 11.83 -17.68 -2.38
C ASN A 42 11.56 -16.25 -2.85
N SER A 43 10.83 -15.45 -2.07
CA SER A 43 10.66 -14.03 -2.38
C SER A 43 12.01 -13.29 -2.41
N PRO A 44 12.20 -12.33 -3.35
CA PRO A 44 13.37 -11.48 -3.35
C PRO A 44 13.53 -10.74 -2.03
N THR A 45 14.78 -10.44 -1.67
CA THR A 45 15.07 -9.62 -0.50
C THR A 45 14.36 -8.26 -0.62
N PRO A 46 13.73 -7.76 0.45
CA PRO A 46 13.07 -6.45 0.43
C PRO A 46 14.04 -5.34 0.02
N ILE A 47 13.62 -4.53 -0.95
CA ILE A 47 14.33 -3.31 -1.32
C ILE A 47 13.71 -2.09 -0.61
N PRO A 48 14.51 -1.08 -0.22
CA PRO A 48 13.95 0.14 0.34
C PRO A 48 13.08 0.86 -0.70
N VAL A 49 11.86 1.27 -0.33
CA VAL A 49 10.97 2.01 -1.25
C VAL A 49 11.62 3.29 -1.79
N ALA A 50 12.43 3.97 -0.96
CA ALA A 50 13.21 5.14 -1.34
C ALA A 50 14.33 4.85 -2.36
N ARG A 51 14.55 3.59 -2.73
CA ARG A 51 15.55 3.15 -3.71
C ARG A 51 14.92 2.62 -5.00
N ILE A 52 13.61 2.75 -5.22
CA ILE A 52 12.96 2.16 -6.40
C ILE A 52 13.61 2.60 -7.71
N ALA A 53 13.90 3.89 -7.92
CA ALA A 53 14.57 4.35 -9.14
C ALA A 53 15.98 3.76 -9.31
N ASP A 54 16.76 3.67 -8.22
CA ASP A 54 18.11 3.10 -8.23
C ASP A 54 18.08 1.58 -8.51
N CYS A 55 17.08 0.88 -7.94
CA CYS A 55 16.87 -0.55 -8.14
C CYS A 55 16.49 -0.87 -9.59
N LEU A 56 15.53 -0.12 -10.16
CA LEU A 56 15.09 -0.33 -11.53
C LEU A 56 16.19 -0.05 -12.56
N ALA A 57 17.03 0.96 -12.31
CA ALA A 57 18.09 1.35 -13.22
C ALA A 57 19.36 0.49 -13.13
N ASN A 58 19.58 -0.24 -12.01
CA ASN A 58 20.83 -0.96 -11.76
C ASN A 58 20.63 -2.41 -11.28
N PRO A 59 20.04 -3.32 -12.08
CA PRO A 59 19.99 -4.74 -11.74
C PRO A 59 21.37 -5.31 -11.42
N GLY A 60 21.47 -6.14 -10.38
CA GLY A 60 22.72 -6.78 -9.95
C GLY A 60 23.64 -5.91 -9.08
N LYS A 61 23.33 -4.64 -8.86
CA LYS A 61 24.06 -3.79 -7.91
C LYS A 61 23.79 -4.24 -6.47
N THR A 62 24.85 -4.39 -5.68
CA THR A 62 24.75 -4.69 -4.24
C THR A 62 24.80 -3.40 -3.43
N ILE A 63 23.89 -3.28 -2.46
CA ILE A 63 23.83 -2.18 -1.50
C ILE A 63 23.84 -2.72 -0.07
N GLN A 64 24.24 -1.88 0.87
CA GLN A 64 24.05 -2.15 2.29
C GLN A 64 22.71 -1.61 2.76
N PHE A 65 21.86 -2.49 3.29
CA PHE A 65 20.54 -2.13 3.82
C PHE A 65 20.22 -2.93 5.09
N ASN A 66 19.86 -2.22 6.17
CA ASN A 66 19.55 -2.81 7.47
C ASN A 66 20.62 -3.80 8.00
N GLY A 67 21.89 -3.51 7.73
CA GLY A 67 23.02 -4.34 8.18
C GLY A 67 23.28 -5.60 7.35
N ALA A 68 22.63 -5.74 6.19
CA ALA A 68 22.84 -6.83 5.25
C ALA A 68 23.16 -6.32 3.84
N ASP A 69 23.93 -7.10 3.10
CA ASP A 69 24.12 -6.91 1.67
C ASP A 69 22.86 -7.35 0.91
N VAL A 70 22.30 -6.43 0.12
CA VAL A 70 21.12 -6.65 -0.72
C VAL A 70 21.50 -6.39 -2.16
N THR A 71 21.38 -7.41 -3.01
CA THR A 71 21.56 -7.28 -4.45
C THR A 71 20.23 -6.98 -5.13
N TYR A 72 20.20 -5.92 -5.94
CA TYR A 72 18.99 -5.57 -6.68
C TYR A 72 18.61 -6.65 -7.69
N PRO A 73 17.37 -7.13 -7.69
CA PRO A 73 16.88 -8.05 -8.69
C PRO A 73 16.70 -7.35 -10.04
N GLU A 74 16.63 -8.13 -11.11
CA GLU A 74 16.13 -7.65 -12.39
C GLU A 74 14.59 -7.58 -12.32
N VAL A 75 14.07 -6.38 -12.09
CA VAL A 75 12.62 -6.15 -11.97
C VAL A 75 11.99 -6.08 -13.36
N LYS A 76 11.19 -7.10 -13.70
CA LYS A 76 10.46 -7.15 -14.97
C LYS A 76 9.05 -6.58 -14.91
N MET A 77 8.45 -6.53 -13.72
CA MET A 77 7.09 -6.04 -13.55
C MET A 77 6.99 -5.17 -12.31
N VAL A 78 6.21 -4.08 -12.44
CA VAL A 78 5.81 -3.23 -11.32
C VAL A 78 4.28 -3.25 -11.22
N TYR A 79 3.77 -3.57 -10.03
CA TYR A 79 2.34 -3.51 -9.72
C TYR A 79 2.13 -2.48 -8.61
N VAL A 80 1.33 -1.44 -8.86
CA VAL A 80 1.01 -0.41 -7.88
C VAL A 80 -0.48 -0.44 -7.57
N ALA A 81 -0.83 -0.52 -6.29
CA ALA A 81 -2.19 -0.32 -5.82
C ALA A 81 -2.17 0.59 -4.59
N GLY A 82 -3.03 1.62 -4.57
CA GLY A 82 -3.14 2.54 -3.43
C GLY A 82 -1.97 3.50 -3.22
N GLY A 83 -1.17 3.78 -4.26
CA GLY A 83 0.00 4.65 -4.14
C GLY A 83 0.29 5.45 -5.41
N ASN A 84 0.90 6.63 -5.23
CA ASN A 84 1.33 7.50 -6.32
C ASN A 84 2.85 7.71 -6.28
N THR A 85 3.60 6.78 -6.88
CA THR A 85 5.06 6.75 -6.92
C THR A 85 5.68 8.06 -7.43
N PHE A 86 5.09 8.66 -8.47
CA PHE A 86 5.57 9.92 -9.04
C PHE A 86 5.36 11.15 -8.14
N HIS A 87 4.55 11.04 -7.09
CA HIS A 87 4.39 12.09 -6.08
C HIS A 87 5.28 11.87 -4.86
N GLN A 88 5.41 10.62 -4.39
CA GLN A 88 6.16 10.31 -3.16
C GLN A 88 7.68 10.18 -3.37
N HIS A 89 8.12 9.81 -4.57
CA HIS A 89 9.53 9.55 -4.82
C HIS A 89 10.29 10.83 -5.18
N GLN A 90 11.53 10.91 -4.74
CA GLN A 90 12.42 12.04 -5.00
C GLN A 90 13.00 11.95 -6.42
N ASP A 91 13.50 13.08 -6.92
CA ASP A 91 14.12 13.20 -8.25
C ASP A 91 13.28 12.52 -9.35
N THR A 92 12.12 13.13 -9.63
CA THR A 92 11.16 12.62 -10.60
C THR A 92 11.77 12.45 -11.99
N ASN A 93 12.75 13.25 -12.39
CA ASN A 93 13.41 13.13 -13.69
C ASN A 93 14.22 11.83 -13.79
N ASN A 94 14.91 11.46 -12.71
CA ASN A 94 15.57 10.16 -12.63
C ASN A 94 14.55 9.02 -12.57
N LEU A 95 13.47 9.19 -11.80
CA LEU A 95 12.39 8.20 -11.74
C LEU A 95 11.81 7.92 -13.13
N ILE A 96 11.48 8.95 -13.92
CA ILE A 96 10.92 8.77 -15.28
C ILE A 96 11.79 7.83 -16.12
N LYS A 97 13.12 8.02 -16.09
CA LYS A 97 14.07 7.17 -16.81
C LYS A 97 14.08 5.76 -16.25
N ALA A 98 14.15 5.64 -14.92
CA ALA A 98 14.17 4.35 -14.24
C ALA A 98 12.88 3.54 -14.49
N TRP A 99 11.74 4.24 -14.60
CA TRP A 99 10.41 3.69 -14.85
C TRP A 99 10.26 3.06 -16.25
N GLN A 100 11.22 3.27 -17.16
CA GLN A 100 11.21 2.65 -18.50
C GLN A 100 11.88 1.26 -18.53
N HIS A 101 12.50 0.80 -17.44
CA HIS A 101 13.21 -0.49 -17.41
C HIS A 101 12.32 -1.73 -17.25
N PRO A 102 11.24 -1.72 -16.44
CA PRO A 102 10.33 -2.86 -16.37
C PRO A 102 9.65 -3.14 -17.70
N ASP A 103 9.33 -4.41 -17.97
CA ASP A 103 8.62 -4.82 -19.18
C ASP A 103 7.11 -4.53 -19.09
N THR A 104 6.56 -4.41 -17.88
CA THR A 104 5.14 -4.16 -17.66
C THR A 104 4.86 -3.44 -16.34
N ILE A 105 4.01 -2.42 -16.41
CA ILE A 105 3.59 -1.61 -15.27
C ILE A 105 2.06 -1.59 -15.20
N VAL A 106 1.54 -2.11 -14.09
CA VAL A 106 0.10 -2.18 -13.81
C VAL A 106 -0.22 -1.29 -12.62
N VAL A 107 -1.29 -0.48 -12.73
CA VAL A 107 -1.71 0.43 -11.68
C VAL A 107 -3.21 0.28 -11.41
N ASN A 108 -3.58 -0.08 -10.17
CA ASN A 108 -4.95 0.06 -9.65
C ASN A 108 -5.15 1.48 -9.15
N GLU A 109 -6.09 2.21 -9.74
CA GLU A 109 -6.22 3.62 -9.41
C GLU A 109 -7.64 4.17 -9.72
N PRO A 110 -8.27 4.91 -8.78
CA PRO A 110 -9.52 5.63 -9.02
C PRO A 110 -9.37 6.94 -9.81
N TYR A 111 -8.17 7.52 -9.88
CA TYR A 111 -7.92 8.83 -10.50
C TYR A 111 -6.85 8.80 -11.62
N TRP A 112 -6.87 9.74 -12.56
CA TRP A 112 -5.80 9.85 -13.58
C TRP A 112 -4.51 10.51 -13.03
N THR A 113 -3.88 9.88 -12.02
CA THR A 113 -2.65 10.34 -11.37
C THR A 113 -1.43 10.27 -12.29
N ALA A 114 -0.33 10.91 -11.89
CA ALA A 114 0.93 10.81 -12.64
C ALA A 114 1.39 9.34 -12.75
N THR A 115 1.24 8.54 -11.68
CA THR A 115 1.61 7.12 -11.73
C THR A 115 0.75 6.33 -12.73
N ALA A 116 -0.56 6.59 -12.80
CA ALA A 116 -1.42 6.00 -13.83
C ALA A 116 -1.03 6.42 -15.25
N LYS A 117 -0.58 7.67 -15.46
CA LYS A 117 -0.11 8.19 -16.77
C LYS A 117 1.16 7.51 -17.28
N TYR A 118 1.96 6.92 -16.40
CA TYR A 118 3.17 6.18 -16.74
C TYR A 118 2.98 4.65 -16.60
N ALA A 119 1.74 4.16 -16.61
CA ALA A 119 1.43 2.74 -16.58
C ALA A 119 1.15 2.21 -18.00
N ASP A 120 1.43 0.93 -18.23
CA ASP A 120 1.01 0.22 -19.45
C ASP A 120 -0.46 -0.19 -19.34
N ILE A 121 -0.88 -0.59 -18.14
CA ILE A 121 -2.24 -1.03 -17.83
C ILE A 121 -2.75 -0.28 -16.61
N VAL A 122 -3.91 0.36 -16.75
CA VAL A 122 -4.64 0.98 -15.64
C VAL A 122 -5.91 0.18 -15.37
N LEU A 123 -6.07 -0.27 -14.13
CA LEU A 123 -7.27 -0.95 -13.65
C LEU A 123 -8.09 0.03 -12.80
N PRO A 124 -9.31 0.43 -13.24
CA PRO A 124 -10.11 1.40 -12.51
C PRO A 124 -10.60 0.82 -11.20
N ALA A 125 -10.11 1.36 -10.09
CA ALA A 125 -10.48 0.95 -8.74
C ALA A 125 -11.56 1.87 -8.17
N THR A 126 -12.41 1.35 -7.28
CA THR A 126 -13.39 2.17 -6.54
C THR A 126 -12.73 2.99 -5.43
N THR A 127 -13.35 4.11 -5.09
CA THR A 127 -13.10 4.83 -3.83
C THR A 127 -13.84 4.18 -2.66
N SER A 128 -13.51 4.59 -1.43
CA SER A 128 -14.20 4.08 -0.23
C SER A 128 -15.69 4.46 -0.18
N TYR A 129 -16.13 5.52 -0.89
CA TYR A 129 -17.54 5.91 -0.94
C TYR A 129 -18.40 4.99 -1.82
N GLU A 130 -17.76 4.15 -2.63
CA GLU A 130 -18.40 3.27 -3.60
C GLU A 130 -18.56 1.83 -3.10
N ARG A 131 -18.17 1.55 -1.84
CA ARG A 131 -18.19 0.21 -1.24
C ARG A 131 -18.51 0.24 0.25
N ASN A 132 -18.90 -0.91 0.78
CA ASN A 132 -19.01 -1.13 2.23
C ASN A 132 -17.65 -1.55 2.80
N ASP A 133 -17.29 -0.99 3.95
CA ASP A 133 -16.08 -1.35 4.70
C ASP A 133 -16.29 -1.18 6.21
N LEU A 134 -15.29 -1.59 7.00
CA LEU A 134 -15.26 -1.42 8.45
C LEU A 134 -13.86 -1.00 8.88
N GLU A 135 -13.74 0.13 9.58
CA GLU A 135 -12.43 0.68 9.97
C GLU A 135 -12.34 0.96 11.48
N MET A 136 -11.15 0.81 12.03
CA MET A 136 -10.82 1.20 13.40
C MET A 136 -10.44 2.68 13.46
N GLY A 137 -11.03 3.41 14.40
CA GLY A 137 -10.77 4.82 14.61
C GLY A 137 -9.79 5.11 15.74
N GLY A 138 -8.76 5.88 15.41
CA GLY A 138 -7.72 6.34 16.33
C GLY A 138 -6.60 5.30 16.46
N ASP A 139 -5.53 5.45 15.68
CA ASP A 139 -4.50 4.40 15.53
C ASP A 139 -3.85 3.98 16.86
N TYR A 140 -3.70 4.91 17.81
CA TYR A 140 -3.19 4.60 19.15
C TYR A 140 -4.29 4.34 20.19
N SER A 141 -5.44 4.99 20.06
CA SER A 141 -6.49 4.97 21.07
C SER A 141 -7.49 3.83 20.88
N GLN A 142 -7.72 3.42 19.63
CA GLN A 142 -8.64 2.36 19.19
C GLN A 142 -10.04 2.54 19.79
N LEU A 143 -10.51 3.79 19.85
CA LEU A 143 -11.72 4.15 20.58
C LEU A 143 -13.00 3.97 19.77
N TYR A 144 -12.90 3.93 18.44
CA TYR A 144 -14.06 3.96 17.55
C TYR A 144 -14.02 2.82 16.56
N VAL A 145 -15.20 2.33 16.18
CA VAL A 145 -15.36 1.45 15.02
C VAL A 145 -16.31 2.17 14.07
N PHE A 146 -15.87 2.37 12.84
CA PHE A 146 -16.62 3.08 11.81
C PHE A 146 -17.20 2.08 10.80
N PRO A 147 -18.53 1.87 10.78
CA PRO A 147 -19.17 1.20 9.66
C PRO A 147 -19.20 2.16 8.46
N MET A 148 -18.41 1.84 7.44
CA MET A 148 -18.29 2.66 6.24
C MET A 148 -19.29 2.15 5.20
N HIS A 149 -20.51 2.67 5.24
CA HIS A 149 -21.54 2.30 4.27
C HIS A 149 -21.26 2.93 2.90
N GLN A 150 -21.56 2.14 1.86
CA GLN A 150 -21.56 2.61 0.47
C GLN A 150 -22.49 3.82 0.33
N CYS A 151 -21.92 4.95 -0.12
CA CYS A 151 -22.65 6.19 -0.32
C CYS A 151 -23.19 6.30 -1.76
N VAL A 152 -22.46 5.78 -2.74
CA VAL A 152 -22.83 5.80 -4.17
C VAL A 152 -22.50 4.46 -4.83
N PRO A 153 -23.16 4.05 -5.93
CA PRO A 153 -22.74 2.88 -6.70
C PRO A 153 -21.33 3.05 -7.28
N PRO A 154 -20.59 1.97 -7.61
CA PRO A 154 -19.35 2.07 -8.36
C PRO A 154 -19.56 2.85 -9.66
N GLN A 155 -18.66 3.78 -9.95
CA GLN A 155 -18.76 4.64 -11.12
C GLN A 155 -18.16 3.96 -12.35
N HIS A 156 -18.87 4.07 -13.49
CA HIS A 156 -18.43 3.53 -14.78
C HIS A 156 -18.09 2.04 -14.72
N GLU A 157 -16.85 1.66 -15.04
CA GLU A 157 -16.35 0.29 -15.03
C GLU A 157 -15.48 -0.01 -13.80
N ALA A 158 -15.45 0.90 -12.81
CA ALA A 158 -14.63 0.74 -11.61
C ALA A 158 -15.08 -0.47 -10.78
N ARG A 159 -14.10 -1.17 -10.20
CA ARG A 159 -14.33 -2.36 -9.35
C ARG A 159 -13.57 -2.21 -8.05
N ASN A 160 -14.04 -2.88 -6.99
CA ASN A 160 -13.28 -2.92 -5.74
C ASN A 160 -11.95 -3.63 -5.98
N ASP A 161 -10.89 -3.19 -5.30
CA ASP A 161 -9.60 -3.87 -5.35
C ASP A 161 -9.73 -5.36 -5.04
N PHE A 162 -10.55 -5.72 -4.04
CA PHE A 162 -10.85 -7.12 -3.72
C PHE A 162 -11.41 -7.89 -4.92
N ASP A 163 -12.35 -7.31 -5.68
CA ASP A 163 -12.95 -7.95 -6.84
C ASP A 163 -11.95 -8.06 -8.01
N ILE A 164 -11.08 -7.07 -8.18
CA ILE A 164 -10.00 -7.08 -9.18
C ILE A 164 -9.02 -8.22 -8.87
N PHE A 165 -8.53 -8.29 -7.62
CA PHE A 165 -7.60 -9.34 -7.20
C PHE A 165 -8.24 -10.73 -7.18
N ALA A 166 -9.52 -10.85 -6.79
CA ALA A 166 -10.26 -12.12 -6.85
C ALA A 166 -10.39 -12.63 -8.30
N ALA A 167 -10.67 -11.73 -9.26
CA ALA A 167 -10.74 -12.09 -10.68
C ALA A 167 -9.38 -12.53 -11.25
N MET A 168 -8.29 -11.90 -10.81
CA MET A 168 -6.93 -12.35 -11.15
C MET A 168 -6.60 -13.70 -10.52
N ALA A 169 -6.93 -13.88 -9.24
CA ALA A 169 -6.74 -15.15 -8.52
C ALA A 169 -7.52 -16.29 -9.19
N ALA A 170 -8.72 -16.03 -9.72
CA ALA A 170 -9.50 -16.99 -10.49
C ALA A 170 -8.77 -17.44 -11.77
N LYS A 171 -8.17 -16.50 -12.50
CA LYS A 171 -7.37 -16.82 -13.70
C LYS A 171 -6.11 -17.62 -13.37
N LEU A 172 -5.57 -17.45 -12.17
CA LEU A 172 -4.41 -18.17 -11.66
C LEU A 172 -4.76 -19.48 -10.94
N GLY A 173 -6.05 -19.82 -10.81
CA GLY A 173 -6.50 -21.05 -10.14
C GLY A 173 -6.35 -21.03 -8.61
N VAL A 174 -6.25 -19.86 -7.98
CA VAL A 174 -6.04 -19.69 -6.52
C VAL A 174 -7.14 -18.82 -5.86
N GLN A 175 -8.30 -18.69 -6.48
CA GLN A 175 -9.41 -17.86 -5.98
C GLN A 175 -9.89 -18.28 -4.58
N ASP A 176 -10.03 -19.58 -4.31
CA ASP A 176 -10.52 -20.05 -3.01
C ASP A 176 -9.55 -19.70 -1.89
N ALA A 177 -8.24 -19.82 -2.16
CA ALA A 177 -7.19 -19.43 -1.24
C ALA A 177 -7.14 -17.92 -1.02
N PHE A 178 -7.41 -17.11 -2.06
CA PHE A 178 -7.46 -15.65 -1.96
C PHE A 178 -8.69 -15.15 -1.20
N THR A 179 -9.86 -15.70 -1.53
CA THR A 179 -11.13 -15.26 -0.93
C THR A 179 -11.32 -15.82 0.48
N GLU A 180 -10.74 -16.99 0.79
CA GLU A 180 -10.98 -17.71 2.05
C GLU A 180 -12.48 -17.91 2.35
N GLY A 181 -13.31 -18.00 1.30
CA GLY A 181 -14.77 -18.04 1.42
C GLY A 181 -15.42 -16.70 1.85
N LYS A 182 -14.64 -15.63 2.00
CA LYS A 182 -15.12 -14.28 2.28
C LYS A 182 -15.64 -13.65 1.00
N THR A 183 -16.84 -13.08 1.10
CA THR A 183 -17.39 -12.17 0.09
C THR A 183 -17.31 -10.74 0.60
N LYS A 184 -17.51 -9.76 -0.30
CA LYS A 184 -17.74 -8.37 0.11
C LYS A 184 -18.75 -8.30 1.27
N PRO A 185 -18.58 -7.39 2.25
CA PRO A 185 -19.56 -7.22 3.32
C PRO A 185 -20.94 -6.96 2.71
N SER A 186 -21.87 -7.90 2.89
CA SER A 186 -23.28 -7.69 2.57
C SER A 186 -23.81 -6.67 3.57
N GLY A 187 -24.36 -5.56 3.06
CA GLY A 187 -24.93 -4.49 3.88
C GLY A 187 -26.07 -4.93 4.78
#